data_AF-X0J358-F1
#
_entry.id   AF-X0J358-F1
#
_cell.length_a   1.000
_cell.length_b   1.000
_cell.length_c   1.000
_cell.angle_alpha   90.00
_cell.angle_beta   90.00
_cell.angle_gamma   90.00
#
_symmetry.space_group_name_H-M   'P 1'
#
loop_
_entity.id
_entity.type
_entity.pdbx_description
1 polymer ?
#
loop_
_entity_poly.entity_id
_entity_poly.type
_entity_poly.pdbx_seq_one_letter_code
_entity_poly.pdbx_strand_id
1 'polypeptide(L)'
;MNWVLTTDSLPGGSTQSAPLIGESIFESEDAEDWGDFVDSDEEPDVEFACEAINLYPKGSCYPISISDIIVERYRIIHKLGHSAFSTVWVAQDMTKNRDVALKILMLGSPDDRDCQMQSEIISIAKDLTYLLLYHRTFLLPSPHGQHRVFVFPPKGPNLRNYPPRKAPIATSMLFAVQLLKALKALHEAEIVHADLNTANIMYTLQPLNNIISEKYKQIGRPRKMKLWTEQWKDGELVMPMKPKEELIGDSIVLGDF
;
A
#
# COMPACT_ATOMS: atom_id res chain seq x y z
N MET A 1 -71.66 -10.01 1.30
CA MET A 1 -72.39 -11.27 1.06
C MET A 1 -71.37 -12.37 0.86
N ASN A 2 -71.37 -13.36 1.75
CA ASN A 2 -70.58 -14.58 1.69
C ASN A 2 -70.75 -15.30 0.36
N TRP A 3 -69.70 -15.96 -0.15
CA TRP A 3 -69.78 -17.34 -0.62
C TRP A 3 -68.46 -18.07 -0.40
N VAL A 4 -68.62 -19.36 -0.10
CA VAL A 4 -67.70 -20.33 0.48
C VAL A 4 -67.54 -21.47 -0.53
N LEU A 5 -66.32 -21.99 -0.64
CA LEU A 5 -65.83 -23.32 -1.07
C LEU A 5 -66.36 -23.97 -2.36
N THR A 6 -65.41 -24.44 -3.18
CA THR A 6 -65.42 -25.83 -3.68
C THR A 6 -63.99 -26.30 -3.95
N THR A 7 -63.67 -27.47 -3.39
CA THR A 7 -62.50 -28.31 -3.65
C THR A 7 -62.66 -29.07 -4.96
N ASP A 8 -61.58 -29.29 -5.72
CA ASP A 8 -61.34 -30.62 -6.32
C ASP A 8 -59.92 -30.77 -6.92
N SER A 9 -59.20 -31.75 -6.36
CA SER A 9 -58.56 -32.88 -7.05
C SER A 9 -57.63 -32.65 -8.26
N LEU A 10 -56.34 -32.92 -8.04
CA LEU A 10 -55.29 -33.16 -9.05
C LEU A 10 -55.55 -34.44 -9.86
N PRO A 11 -55.05 -34.50 -11.12
CA PRO A 11 -54.18 -35.61 -11.45
C PRO A 11 -52.97 -35.24 -12.33
N GLY A 12 -51.89 -36.00 -12.15
CA GLY A 12 -51.12 -36.55 -13.26
C GLY A 12 -50.03 -35.65 -13.84
N GLY A 13 -48.78 -36.00 -13.55
CA GLY A 13 -47.60 -35.28 -14.01
C GLY A 13 -47.38 -35.27 -15.52
N SER A 14 -46.75 -34.19 -15.97
CA SER A 14 -45.73 -34.25 -17.00
C SER A 14 -44.65 -33.23 -16.64
N THR A 15 -43.51 -33.76 -16.23
CA THR A 15 -42.23 -33.09 -15.98
C THR A 15 -41.81 -32.24 -17.18
N GLN A 16 -41.76 -30.93 -17.01
CA GLN A 16 -40.77 -30.09 -17.66
C GLN A 16 -40.02 -29.32 -16.58
N SER A 17 -38.80 -29.80 -16.35
CA SER A 17 -37.76 -29.19 -15.54
C SER A 17 -37.48 -27.76 -15.98
N ALA A 18 -37.76 -26.80 -15.09
CA ALA A 18 -37.14 -25.49 -15.16
C ALA A 18 -35.64 -25.67 -14.83
N PRO A 19 -34.70 -25.05 -15.57
CA PRO A 19 -33.31 -25.11 -15.18
C PRO A 19 -33.17 -24.38 -13.85
N LEU A 20 -32.68 -25.11 -12.86
CA LEU A 20 -32.09 -24.55 -11.65
C LEU A 20 -31.15 -23.43 -12.10
N ILE A 21 -31.39 -22.23 -11.58
CA ILE A 21 -30.42 -21.14 -11.62
C ILE A 21 -29.23 -21.70 -10.86
N GLY A 22 -28.29 -22.28 -11.62
CA GLY A 22 -26.98 -22.63 -11.12
C GLY A 22 -26.40 -21.33 -10.60
N GLU A 23 -26.28 -21.25 -9.28
CA GLU A 23 -25.30 -20.39 -8.66
C GLU A 23 -23.99 -20.68 -9.39
N SER A 24 -23.62 -19.82 -10.33
CA SER A 24 -22.25 -19.75 -10.81
C SER A 24 -21.49 -19.11 -9.67
N ILE A 25 -21.21 -19.93 -8.66
CA ILE A 25 -20.14 -19.73 -7.72
C ILE A 25 -18.90 -19.62 -8.62
N PHE A 26 -18.51 -18.39 -8.93
CA PHE A 26 -17.11 -18.09 -9.24
C PHE A 26 -16.35 -18.26 -7.93
N GLU A 27 -16.23 -19.50 -7.46
CA GLU A 27 -15.08 -19.94 -6.69
C GLU A 27 -13.95 -20.01 -7.71
N SER A 28 -13.43 -18.86 -8.10
CA SER A 28 -12.15 -18.83 -8.79
C SER A 28 -11.10 -19.28 -7.78
N GLU A 29 -10.24 -20.20 -8.21
CA GLU A 29 -9.15 -20.84 -7.48
C GLU A 29 -8.04 -19.85 -7.03
N ASP A 30 -8.40 -18.71 -6.42
CA ASP A 30 -7.51 -17.84 -5.67
C ASP A 30 -7.64 -18.24 -4.20
N ALA A 31 -7.14 -19.43 -3.86
CA ALA A 31 -6.89 -19.77 -2.46
C ALA A 31 -6.09 -18.64 -1.82
N GLU A 32 -6.53 -18.22 -0.63
CA GLU A 32 -6.03 -17.20 0.31
C GLU A 32 -4.49 -17.01 0.34
N ASP A 33 -3.90 -16.55 -0.77
CA ASP A 33 -2.48 -16.37 -0.90
C ASP A 33 -2.09 -15.00 -0.31
N TRP A 34 -1.70 -15.00 0.97
CA TRP A 34 -1.38 -13.81 1.76
C TRP A 34 0.07 -13.82 2.27
N GLY A 35 0.95 -14.50 1.53
CA GLY A 35 2.35 -14.68 1.88
C GLY A 35 2.58 -15.83 2.87
N ASP A 36 3.78 -15.84 3.44
CA ASP A 36 4.34 -16.97 4.16
C ASP A 36 4.72 -16.54 5.59
N PHE A 37 4.19 -17.26 6.58
CA PHE A 37 4.69 -17.16 7.95
C PHE A 37 6.06 -17.82 8.01
N VAL A 38 7.05 -17.08 8.51
CA VAL A 38 8.41 -17.60 8.68
C VAL A 38 8.46 -18.59 9.84
N ASP A 39 9.41 -19.52 9.79
CA ASP A 39 9.70 -20.42 10.91
C ASP A 39 10.61 -19.74 11.96
N SER A 40 10.83 -20.43 13.09
CA SER A 40 11.62 -19.90 14.21
C SER A 40 13.07 -19.53 13.85
N ASP A 41 13.63 -20.17 12.82
CA ASP A 41 15.02 -19.93 12.42
C ASP A 41 15.13 -18.64 11.60
N GLU A 42 14.03 -18.22 10.97
CA GLU A 42 13.92 -17.03 10.13
C GLU A 42 13.27 -15.82 10.83
N GLU A 43 12.62 -15.99 11.99
CA GLU A 43 12.06 -14.88 12.80
C GLU A 43 13.09 -13.75 13.07
N PRO A 44 14.36 -14.02 13.44
CA PRO A 44 15.34 -12.97 13.67
C PRO A 44 15.61 -12.10 12.44
N ASP A 45 15.50 -12.65 11.23
CA ASP A 45 15.67 -11.89 9.98
C ASP A 45 14.50 -10.91 9.78
N VAL A 46 13.28 -11.32 10.15
CA VAL A 46 12.09 -10.47 10.09
C VAL A 46 12.22 -9.35 11.13
N GLU A 47 12.58 -9.67 12.37
CA GLU A 47 12.81 -8.68 13.42
C GLU A 47 13.86 -7.64 13.03
N PHE A 48 14.97 -8.08 12.44
CA PHE A 48 16.05 -7.18 12.02
C PHE A 48 15.65 -6.26 10.86
N ALA A 49 14.84 -6.76 9.92
CA ALA A 49 14.45 -6.00 8.74
C ALA A 49 13.30 -5.01 8.98
N CYS A 50 12.56 -5.14 10.08
CA CYS A 50 11.33 -4.40 10.35
C CYS A 50 11.49 -3.32 11.43
N GLU A 51 10.43 -2.54 11.66
CA GLU A 51 10.34 -1.65 12.81
C GLU A 51 10.34 -2.43 14.13
N ALA A 52 10.76 -1.76 15.19
CA ALA A 52 10.86 -2.36 16.50
C ALA A 52 9.48 -2.80 17.03
N ILE A 53 9.36 -4.07 17.42
CA ILE A 53 8.08 -4.66 17.84
C ILE A 53 7.49 -3.99 19.08
N ASN A 54 8.33 -3.41 19.95
CA ASN A 54 7.90 -2.71 21.15
C ASN A 54 7.15 -1.39 20.89
N LEU A 55 7.04 -0.96 19.63
CA LEU A 55 6.25 0.22 19.23
C LEU A 55 4.74 -0.08 19.19
N TYR A 56 4.34 -1.33 19.03
CA TYR A 56 2.93 -1.72 18.91
C TYR A 56 2.15 -1.63 20.23
N PRO A 57 2.65 -2.17 21.38
CA PRO A 57 1.94 -2.05 22.67
C PRO A 57 1.82 -0.62 23.19
N LYS A 58 2.74 0.25 22.75
CA LYS A 58 2.74 1.68 23.11
C LYS A 58 1.71 2.49 22.30
N GLY A 59 1.10 1.86 21.28
CA GLY A 59 0.23 2.55 20.33
C GLY A 59 0.97 3.47 19.35
N SER A 60 2.31 3.43 19.30
CA SER A 60 3.09 4.24 18.38
C SER A 60 2.92 3.75 16.94
N CYS A 61 3.03 2.43 16.71
CA CYS A 61 2.73 1.82 15.41
C CYS A 61 1.29 1.31 15.37
N TYR A 62 0.65 1.43 14.21
CA TYR A 62 -0.66 0.83 13.97
C TYR A 62 -0.49 -0.65 13.56
N PRO A 63 -1.04 -1.63 14.30
CA PRO A 63 -0.93 -3.04 13.91
C PRO A 63 -1.69 -3.34 12.62
N ILE A 64 -1.06 -4.03 11.67
CA ILE A 64 -1.60 -4.36 10.34
C ILE A 64 -1.23 -5.79 9.98
N SER A 65 -2.20 -6.51 9.41
CA SER A 65 -1.98 -7.81 8.78
C SER A 65 -2.06 -7.68 7.25
N ILE A 66 -1.35 -8.53 6.52
CA ILE A 66 -1.63 -8.75 5.10
C ILE A 66 -3.10 -9.17 4.96
N SER A 67 -3.76 -8.70 3.89
CA SER A 67 -5.19 -8.82 3.62
C SER A 67 -6.13 -7.87 4.39
N ASP A 68 -5.65 -7.15 5.42
CA ASP A 68 -6.46 -6.15 6.14
C ASP A 68 -7.11 -5.17 5.15
N ILE A 69 -8.38 -4.84 5.38
CA ILE A 69 -9.08 -3.80 4.62
C ILE A 69 -9.18 -2.54 5.47
N ILE A 70 -8.38 -1.52 5.13
CA ILE A 70 -8.37 -0.24 5.81
C ILE A 70 -9.46 0.66 5.24
N VAL A 71 -10.28 1.22 6.13
CA VAL A 71 -11.40 2.14 5.83
C VAL A 71 -12.29 1.63 4.69
N GLU A 72 -12.60 0.33 4.71
CA GLU A 72 -13.48 -0.36 3.74
C GLU A 72 -13.06 -0.22 2.27
N ARG A 73 -11.79 0.16 2.02
CA ARG A 73 -11.35 0.55 0.67
C ARG A 73 -9.97 0.05 0.28
N TYR A 74 -9.02 0.05 1.22
CA TYR A 74 -7.64 -0.25 0.90
C TYR A 74 -7.26 -1.62 1.45
N ARG A 75 -7.17 -2.62 0.57
CA ARG A 75 -6.72 -3.97 0.95
C ARG A 75 -5.20 -4.03 1.00
N ILE A 76 -4.62 -4.38 2.14
CA ILE A 76 -3.17 -4.50 2.34
C ILE A 76 -2.63 -5.71 1.58
N ILE A 77 -1.60 -5.48 0.75
CA ILE A 77 -1.02 -6.49 -0.13
C ILE A 77 0.38 -6.90 0.32
N HIS A 78 1.22 -5.92 0.63
CA HIS A 78 2.61 -6.14 1.06
C HIS A 78 3.12 -4.88 1.77
N LYS A 79 4.14 -5.03 2.62
CA LYS A 79 4.88 -3.88 3.14
C LYS A 79 5.91 -3.36 2.13
N LEU A 80 5.97 -2.04 1.97
CA LEU A 80 6.94 -1.36 1.12
C LEU A 80 8.19 -0.94 1.91
N GLY A 81 8.03 -0.55 3.18
CA GLY A 81 9.13 -0.15 4.04
C GLY A 81 8.66 0.43 5.37
N HIS A 82 9.62 0.92 6.15
CA HIS A 82 9.37 1.66 7.39
C HIS A 82 10.46 2.72 7.59
N SER A 83 10.17 3.66 8.48
CA SER A 83 11.11 4.67 8.96
C SER A 83 10.88 4.89 10.46
N ALA A 84 11.65 5.79 11.07
CA ALA A 84 11.46 6.17 12.47
C ALA A 84 10.09 6.81 12.78
N PHE A 85 9.33 7.22 11.76
CA PHE A 85 8.08 7.96 11.93
C PHE A 85 6.89 7.35 11.19
N SER A 86 7.08 6.26 10.44
CA SER A 86 5.99 5.69 9.65
C SER A 86 6.23 4.24 9.22
N THR A 87 5.15 3.53 8.92
CA THR A 87 5.20 2.31 8.11
C THR A 87 4.55 2.58 6.75
N VAL A 88 5.04 1.93 5.69
CA VAL A 88 4.55 2.12 4.33
C VAL A 88 4.13 0.79 3.74
N TRP A 89 2.91 0.74 3.21
CA TRP A 89 2.27 -0.49 2.73
C TRP A 89 1.77 -0.33 1.30
N VAL A 90 2.03 -1.32 0.44
CA VAL A 90 1.31 -1.46 -0.82
C VAL A 90 -0.09 -1.97 -0.52
N ALA A 91 -1.09 -1.29 -1.07
CA ALA A 91 -2.49 -1.65 -0.94
C ALA A 91 -3.22 -1.54 -2.27
N GLN A 92 -4.25 -2.35 -2.46
CA GLN A 92 -5.19 -2.22 -3.56
C GLN A 92 -6.32 -1.27 -3.15
N ASP A 93 -6.47 -0.16 -3.87
CA ASP A 93 -7.64 0.72 -3.78
C ASP A 93 -8.80 0.05 -4.51
N MET A 94 -9.68 -0.63 -3.76
CA MET A 94 -10.77 -1.42 -4.32
C MET A 94 -11.82 -0.56 -5.03
N THR A 95 -11.95 0.72 -4.66
CA THR A 95 -12.89 1.65 -5.30
C THR A 95 -12.39 2.09 -6.68
N LYS A 96 -11.07 2.32 -6.83
CA LYS A 96 -10.46 2.78 -8.09
C LYS A 96 -9.80 1.67 -8.90
N ASN A 97 -9.80 0.45 -8.37
CA ASN A 97 -9.11 -0.72 -8.92
C ASN A 97 -7.67 -0.42 -9.35
N ARG A 98 -6.86 0.12 -8.42
CA ARG A 98 -5.44 0.44 -8.66
C ARG A 98 -4.61 0.25 -7.40
N ASP A 99 -3.32 0.04 -7.58
CA ASP A 99 -2.38 0.00 -6.45
C ASP A 99 -2.03 1.40 -5.93
N VAL A 100 -1.90 1.49 -4.61
CA VAL A 100 -1.49 2.69 -3.86
C VAL A 100 -0.48 2.31 -2.79
N ALA A 101 0.29 3.28 -2.32
CA ALA A 101 1.11 3.17 -1.12
C ALA A 101 0.47 3.94 0.03
N LEU A 102 0.23 3.28 1.15
CA LEU A 102 -0.26 3.89 2.39
C LEU A 102 0.93 4.16 3.31
N LYS A 103 1.30 5.43 3.49
CA LYS A 103 2.25 5.87 4.54
C LYS A 103 1.43 6.16 5.80
N ILE A 104 1.56 5.30 6.80
CA ILE A 104 0.84 5.40 8.07
C ILE A 104 1.82 5.94 9.09
N LEU A 105 1.56 7.16 9.58
CA LEU A 105 2.42 7.81 10.54
C LEU A 105 2.30 7.16 11.91
N MET A 106 3.43 7.09 12.60
CA MET A 106 3.45 6.71 14.01
C MET A 106 2.71 7.78 14.82
N LEU A 107 2.01 7.35 15.87
CA LEU A 107 1.29 8.27 16.74
C LEU A 107 2.26 9.27 17.39
N GLY A 108 1.90 10.56 17.38
CA GLY A 108 2.75 11.65 17.88
C GLY A 108 3.80 12.16 16.88
N SER A 109 3.86 11.61 15.67
CA SER A 109 4.66 12.17 14.59
C SER A 109 4.07 13.52 14.13
N PRO A 110 4.90 14.48 13.70
CA PRO A 110 4.42 15.77 13.19
C PRO A 110 3.72 15.58 11.85
N ASP A 111 2.40 15.41 11.84
CA ASP A 111 1.61 15.15 10.63
C ASP A 111 1.08 16.41 9.95
N ASP A 112 0.74 17.43 10.73
CA ASP A 112 0.16 18.69 10.23
C ASP A 112 1.12 19.44 9.30
N ARG A 113 2.43 19.42 9.62
CA ARG A 113 3.45 20.08 8.79
C ARG A 113 3.56 19.44 7.40
N ASP A 114 3.75 18.12 7.35
CA ASP A 114 3.85 17.37 6.09
C ASP A 114 2.58 17.54 5.26
N CYS A 115 1.41 17.52 5.91
CA CYS A 115 0.13 17.71 5.25
C CYS A 115 -0.01 19.13 4.66
N GLN A 116 0.36 20.15 5.43
CA GLN A 116 0.32 21.54 4.99
C GLN A 116 1.28 21.79 3.83
N MET A 117 2.54 21.34 3.95
CA MET A 117 3.56 21.53 2.93
C MET A 117 3.16 20.88 1.61
N GLN A 118 2.70 19.62 1.64
CA GLN A 118 2.23 18.95 0.42
C GLN A 118 0.98 19.61 -0.16
N SER A 119 0.03 20.08 0.67
CA SER A 119 -1.13 20.85 0.18
C SER A 119 -0.71 22.13 -0.53
N GLU A 120 0.28 22.84 0.03
CA GLU A 120 0.82 24.07 -0.53
C GLU A 120 1.50 23.80 -1.88
N ILE A 121 2.37 22.79 -1.96
CA ILE A 121 3.00 22.36 -3.21
C ILE A 121 1.94 22.03 -4.27
N ILE A 122 0.93 21.23 -3.93
CA ILE A 122 -0.16 20.87 -4.86
C ILE A 122 -0.90 22.11 -5.37
N SER A 123 -1.04 23.14 -4.54
CA SER A 123 -1.80 24.35 -4.88
C SER A 123 -1.01 25.37 -5.71
N ILE A 124 0.31 25.48 -5.50
CA ILE A 124 1.14 26.55 -6.09
C ILE A 124 2.01 26.03 -7.24
N ALA A 125 2.59 24.84 -7.11
CA ALA A 125 3.55 24.34 -8.10
C ALA A 125 2.86 23.96 -9.41
N LYS A 126 3.40 24.46 -10.53
CA LYS A 126 2.80 24.28 -11.87
C LYS A 126 3.08 22.92 -12.48
N ASP A 127 4.25 22.34 -12.18
CA ASP A 127 4.67 21.04 -12.68
C ASP A 127 4.94 20.08 -11.53
N LEU A 128 4.10 19.06 -11.41
CA LEU A 128 4.16 18.06 -10.34
C LEU A 128 4.82 16.74 -10.80
N THR A 129 5.33 16.68 -12.04
CA THR A 129 5.72 15.43 -12.72
C THR A 129 6.72 14.59 -11.94
N TYR A 130 7.70 15.24 -11.31
CA TYR A 130 8.79 14.58 -10.60
C TYR A 130 8.67 14.73 -9.07
N LEU A 131 7.48 15.09 -8.56
CA LEU A 131 7.19 15.23 -7.14
C LEU A 131 6.29 14.07 -6.67
N LEU A 132 6.67 13.41 -5.59
CA LEU A 132 5.89 12.37 -4.94
C LEU A 132 4.95 12.97 -3.91
N LEU A 133 3.74 13.32 -4.36
CA LEU A 133 2.71 13.96 -3.54
C LEU A 133 1.59 12.97 -3.23
N TYR A 134 0.95 13.13 -2.08
CA TYR A 134 -0.22 12.32 -1.74
C TYR A 134 -1.39 12.64 -2.68
N HIS A 135 -2.23 11.64 -2.93
CA HIS A 135 -3.54 11.80 -3.58
C HIS A 135 -4.66 12.12 -2.60
N ARG A 136 -4.51 11.65 -1.36
CA ARG A 136 -5.46 11.83 -0.27
C ARG A 136 -4.75 11.60 1.05
N THR A 137 -5.29 12.20 2.10
CA THR A 137 -4.97 11.87 3.49
C THR A 137 -6.25 11.58 4.28
N PHE A 138 -6.16 10.76 5.32
CA PHE A 138 -7.24 10.47 6.27
C PHE A 138 -6.67 10.10 7.65
N LEU A 139 -7.55 10.00 8.65
CA LEU A 139 -7.20 9.62 10.02
C LEU A 139 -7.71 8.20 10.29
N LEU A 140 -6.84 7.36 10.83
CA LEU A 140 -7.10 5.98 11.18
C LEU A 140 -7.19 5.83 12.71
N PRO A 141 -8.37 5.54 13.28
CA PRO A 141 -8.57 5.50 14.73
C PRO A 141 -7.91 4.27 15.37
N SER A 142 -7.34 4.48 16.55
CA SER A 142 -6.86 3.45 17.48
C SER A 142 -7.25 3.82 18.93
N PRO A 143 -7.18 2.89 19.90
CA PRO A 143 -7.41 3.20 21.31
C PRO A 143 -6.44 4.24 21.89
N HIS A 144 -5.29 4.45 21.25
CA HIS A 144 -4.27 5.40 21.70
C HIS A 144 -4.39 6.79 21.05
N GLY A 145 -5.19 6.91 19.98
CA GLY A 145 -5.35 8.17 19.25
C GLY A 145 -5.70 7.95 17.78
N GLN A 146 -5.24 8.85 16.91
CA GLN A 146 -5.49 8.75 15.47
C GLN A 146 -4.17 8.80 14.71
N HIS A 147 -3.98 7.84 13.81
CA HIS A 147 -2.81 7.79 12.93
C HIS A 147 -3.15 8.50 11.62
N ARG A 148 -2.32 9.45 11.21
CA ARG A 148 -2.43 10.04 9.87
C ARG A 148 -2.02 9.01 8.83
N VAL A 149 -2.81 8.88 7.76
CA VAL A 149 -2.51 8.03 6.61
C VAL A 149 -2.47 8.87 5.35
N PHE A 150 -1.33 8.88 4.68
CA PHE A 150 -1.15 9.45 3.36
C PHE A 150 -1.23 8.37 2.29
N VAL A 151 -1.97 8.64 1.22
CA VAL A 151 -2.17 7.72 0.10
C VAL A 151 -1.36 8.22 -1.10
N PHE A 152 -0.28 7.53 -1.45
CA PHE A 152 0.63 7.86 -2.55
C PHE A 152 0.47 6.90 -3.73
N PRO A 153 0.91 7.28 -4.94
CA PRO A 153 1.17 6.30 -5.99
C PRO A 153 2.38 5.43 -5.60
N PRO A 154 2.36 4.10 -5.82
CA PRO A 154 3.49 3.23 -5.46
C PRO A 154 4.77 3.67 -6.17
N LYS A 155 5.89 3.51 -5.47
CA LYS A 155 7.25 3.80 -5.97
C LYS A 155 8.19 2.67 -5.64
N GLY A 156 9.27 2.60 -6.41
CA GLY A 156 10.34 1.65 -6.19
C GLY A 156 11.25 2.05 -5.04
N PRO A 157 12.37 1.35 -4.89
CA PRO A 157 13.39 1.67 -3.89
C PRO A 157 13.90 3.11 -4.03
N ASN A 158 14.51 3.64 -2.98
CA ASN A 158 15.22 4.91 -3.06
C ASN A 158 16.67 4.73 -3.56
N LEU A 159 17.29 5.82 -4.00
CA LEU A 159 18.67 5.80 -4.51
C LEU A 159 19.71 5.46 -3.44
N ARG A 160 19.40 5.63 -2.14
CA ARG A 160 20.28 5.22 -1.04
C ARG A 160 20.41 3.69 -0.99
N ASN A 161 19.29 2.98 -1.03
CA ASN A 161 19.24 1.53 -0.90
C ASN A 161 19.49 0.81 -2.24
N TYR A 162 19.17 1.46 -3.36
CA TYR A 162 19.39 0.92 -4.70
C TYR A 162 20.18 1.92 -5.57
N PRO A 163 21.47 2.13 -5.29
CA PRO A 163 22.27 3.11 -6.00
C PRO A 163 22.53 2.66 -7.44
N PRO A 164 22.49 3.56 -8.44
CA PRO A 164 22.70 3.23 -9.86
C PRO A 164 24.19 2.99 -10.20
N ARG A 165 24.94 2.27 -9.35
CA ARG A 165 26.41 2.11 -9.46
C ARG A 165 26.87 1.45 -10.76
N LYS A 166 26.03 0.58 -11.32
CA LYS A 166 26.30 -0.14 -12.58
C LYS A 166 25.58 0.48 -13.78
N ALA A 167 24.80 1.54 -13.57
CA ALA A 167 24.05 2.16 -14.65
C ALA A 167 24.99 2.98 -15.56
N PRO A 168 24.68 3.09 -16.87
CA PRO A 168 25.38 4.00 -17.75
C PRO A 168 25.35 5.43 -17.21
N ILE A 169 26.40 6.22 -17.49
CA ILE A 169 26.46 7.63 -17.10
C ILE A 169 25.25 8.42 -17.60
N ALA A 170 24.70 8.04 -18.76
CA ALA A 170 23.48 8.61 -19.32
C ALA A 170 22.27 8.51 -18.38
N THR A 171 22.13 7.41 -17.64
CA THR A 171 21.07 7.21 -16.63
C THR A 171 21.23 8.18 -15.48
N SER A 172 22.45 8.34 -14.95
CA SER A 172 22.73 9.32 -13.89
C SER A 172 22.45 10.75 -14.34
N MET A 173 22.81 11.10 -15.57
CA MET A 173 22.50 12.41 -16.15
C MET A 173 21.00 12.62 -16.32
N LEU A 174 20.26 11.60 -16.74
CA LEU A 174 18.80 11.65 -16.82
C LEU A 174 18.19 11.92 -15.44
N PHE A 175 18.62 11.21 -14.39
CA PHE A 175 18.12 11.44 -13.03
C PHE A 175 18.46 12.84 -12.51
N ALA A 176 19.66 13.35 -12.81
CA ALA A 176 20.01 14.72 -12.47
C ALA A 176 19.07 15.73 -13.14
N VAL A 177 18.75 15.55 -14.43
CA VAL A 177 17.79 16.40 -15.15
C VAL A 177 16.39 16.31 -14.53
N GLN A 178 15.91 15.12 -14.21
CA GLN A 178 14.59 14.92 -13.58
C GLN A 178 14.53 15.58 -12.20
N LEU A 179 15.59 15.45 -11.39
CA LEU A 179 15.68 16.09 -10.09
C LEU A 179 15.71 17.61 -10.20
N LEU A 180 16.48 18.16 -11.15
CA LEU A 180 16.51 19.61 -11.38
C LEU A 180 15.16 20.15 -11.83
N LYS A 181 14.36 19.38 -12.58
CA LYS A 181 12.98 19.75 -12.91
C LYS A 181 12.08 19.75 -11.68
N ALA A 182 12.19 18.76 -10.80
CA ALA A 182 11.47 18.74 -9.52
C ALA A 182 11.80 19.97 -8.67
N LEU A 183 13.09 20.28 -8.50
CA LEU A 183 13.54 21.43 -7.73
C LEU A 183 13.13 22.76 -8.36
N LYS A 184 13.20 22.87 -9.69
CA LYS A 184 12.71 24.05 -10.41
C LYS A 184 11.23 24.28 -10.11
N ALA A 185 10.40 23.25 -10.15
CA ALA A 185 8.97 23.38 -9.86
C ALA A 185 8.69 23.86 -8.43
N LEU A 186 9.44 23.37 -7.45
CA LEU A 186 9.35 23.86 -6.06
C LEU A 186 9.82 25.32 -5.94
N HIS A 187 10.96 25.66 -6.52
CA HIS A 187 11.52 27.00 -6.43
C HIS A 187 10.67 28.05 -7.16
N GLU A 188 10.01 27.69 -8.27
CA GLU A 188 9.02 28.57 -8.94
C GLU A 188 7.77 28.79 -8.09
N ALA A 189 7.51 27.92 -7.12
CA ALA A 189 6.48 28.06 -6.09
C ALA A 189 7.02 28.71 -4.79
N GLU A 190 8.26 29.22 -4.80
CA GLU A 190 8.94 29.79 -3.63
C GLU A 190 9.16 28.81 -2.46
N ILE A 191 9.15 27.50 -2.75
CA ILE A 191 9.31 26.43 -1.77
C ILE A 191 10.71 25.83 -1.88
N VAL A 192 11.40 25.67 -0.74
CA VAL A 192 12.68 24.97 -0.63
C VAL A 192 12.47 23.63 0.08
N HIS A 193 12.90 22.52 -0.54
CA HIS A 193 12.71 21.18 0.02
C HIS A 193 13.40 20.96 1.38
N ALA A 194 14.53 21.64 1.63
CA ALA A 194 15.31 21.61 2.88
C ALA A 194 15.92 20.27 3.34
N ASP A 195 15.52 19.12 2.78
CA ASP A 195 16.10 17.79 3.05
C ASP A 195 16.38 17.00 1.76
N LEU A 196 17.19 17.57 0.87
CA LEU A 196 17.56 16.90 -0.38
C LEU A 196 18.64 15.83 -0.13
N ASN A 197 18.26 14.55 -0.17
CA ASN A 197 19.20 13.44 -0.03
C ASN A 197 18.75 12.18 -0.82
N THR A 198 19.63 11.19 -0.96
CA THR A 198 19.37 9.99 -1.78
C THR A 198 18.27 9.05 -1.24
N ALA A 199 17.84 9.19 0.03
CA ALA A 199 16.69 8.44 0.54
C ALA A 199 15.34 9.06 0.14
N ASN A 200 15.34 10.35 -0.20
CA ASN A 200 14.15 11.11 -0.59
C ASN A 200 13.92 11.10 -2.11
N ILE A 201 14.83 10.45 -2.85
CA ILE A 201 14.71 10.24 -4.30
C ILE A 201 14.38 8.77 -4.55
N MET A 202 13.20 8.51 -5.12
CA MET A 202 12.67 7.16 -5.36
C MET A 202 12.59 6.85 -6.84
N TYR A 203 12.87 5.61 -7.23
CA TYR A 203 12.52 5.14 -8.56
C TYR A 203 11.01 5.10 -8.76
N THR A 204 10.58 5.31 -9.99
CA THR A 204 9.25 4.90 -10.44
C THR A 204 9.13 3.38 -10.40
N LEU A 205 7.90 2.87 -10.36
CA LEU A 205 7.62 1.44 -10.39
C LEU A 205 6.70 1.17 -11.59
N GLN A 206 7.00 0.13 -12.34
CA GLN A 206 6.08 -0.35 -13.38
C GLN A 206 4.76 -0.80 -12.74
N PRO A 207 3.64 -0.73 -13.48
CA PRO A 207 2.35 -1.19 -12.96
C PRO A 207 2.43 -2.64 -12.48
N LEU A 208 1.86 -2.88 -11.30
CA LEU A 208 1.73 -4.23 -10.78
C LEU A 208 0.60 -4.98 -11.49
N ASN A 209 0.67 -6.31 -11.51
CA ASN A 209 -0.40 -7.15 -11.99
C ASN A 209 -1.64 -6.99 -11.08
N ASN A 210 -2.84 -7.11 -11.66
CA ASN A 210 -4.08 -7.02 -10.90
C ASN A 210 -4.37 -8.28 -10.08
N ILE A 211 -3.78 -9.42 -10.44
CA ILE A 211 -3.93 -10.70 -9.73
C ILE A 211 -2.86 -10.79 -8.63
N ILE A 212 -3.25 -11.17 -7.42
CA ILE A 212 -2.37 -11.17 -6.23
C ILE A 212 -1.18 -12.13 -6.41
N SER A 213 -1.43 -13.35 -6.87
CA SER A 213 -0.38 -14.35 -7.08
C SER A 213 0.66 -13.89 -8.12
N GLU A 214 0.22 -13.30 -9.22
CA GLU A 214 1.10 -12.69 -10.22
C GLU A 214 1.84 -11.45 -9.69
N LYS A 215 1.17 -10.65 -8.86
CA LYS A 215 1.81 -9.51 -8.18
C LYS A 215 2.93 -9.97 -7.27
N TYR A 216 2.76 -11.04 -6.49
CA TYR A 216 3.83 -11.63 -5.68
C TYR A 216 4.98 -12.19 -6.51
N LYS A 217 4.74 -12.64 -7.75
CA LYS A 217 5.85 -12.95 -8.67
C LYS A 217 6.66 -11.71 -9.05
N GLN A 218 6.10 -10.50 -8.98
CA GLN A 218 6.81 -9.25 -9.29
C GLN A 218 7.52 -8.62 -8.07
N ILE A 219 6.87 -8.63 -6.90
CA ILE A 219 7.35 -7.93 -5.69
C ILE A 219 7.90 -8.85 -4.59
N GLY A 220 7.82 -10.16 -4.79
CA GLY A 220 8.06 -11.16 -3.77
C GLY A 220 6.80 -11.46 -2.96
N ARG A 221 6.75 -12.66 -2.38
CA ARG A 221 5.72 -13.04 -1.42
C ARG A 221 6.02 -12.37 -0.06
N PRO A 222 5.00 -11.89 0.67
CA PRO A 222 5.19 -11.37 2.02
C PRO A 222 5.80 -12.45 2.92
N ARG A 223 6.95 -12.15 3.54
CA ARG A 223 7.51 -12.96 4.63
C ARG A 223 7.22 -12.26 5.94
N LYS A 224 6.56 -12.97 6.86
CA LYS A 224 5.94 -12.34 8.03
C LYS A 224 5.93 -13.22 9.26
N MET A 225 5.74 -12.59 10.41
CA MET A 225 5.45 -13.26 11.68
C MET A 225 4.35 -12.51 12.42
N LYS A 226 3.65 -13.18 13.34
CA LYS A 226 2.61 -12.53 14.16
C LYS A 226 3.26 -11.55 15.13
N LEU A 227 2.57 -10.45 15.44
CA LEU A 227 2.94 -9.62 16.58
C LEU A 227 2.55 -10.34 17.88
N TRP A 228 3.54 -10.85 18.63
CA TRP A 228 3.32 -11.57 19.89
C TRP A 228 3.12 -10.67 21.12
N THR A 229 3.05 -9.36 20.92
CA THR A 229 2.87 -8.40 22.01
C THR A 229 1.40 -8.20 22.38
N GLU A 230 1.12 -7.56 23.52
CA GLU A 230 -0.24 -7.23 23.93
C GLU A 230 -0.70 -5.89 23.31
N GLN A 231 -0.99 -5.90 22.01
CA GLN A 231 -1.62 -4.77 21.33
C GLN A 231 -3.15 -4.95 21.25
N TRP A 232 -3.86 -3.87 20.87
CA TRP A 232 -5.32 -3.81 20.87
C TRP A 232 -6.02 -4.51 19.69
N LYS A 233 -5.29 -4.90 18.64
CA LYS A 233 -5.77 -5.70 17.51
C LYS A 233 -4.67 -6.62 16.99
N ASP A 234 -5.02 -7.68 16.28
CA ASP A 234 -4.05 -8.52 15.58
C ASP A 234 -3.22 -7.71 14.58
N GLY A 235 -1.98 -8.14 14.36
CA GLY A 235 -1.11 -7.56 13.35
C GLY A 235 0.09 -8.46 13.10
N GLU A 236 0.81 -8.16 12.04
CA GLU A 236 1.93 -8.94 11.55
C GLU A 236 3.16 -8.05 11.39
N LEU A 237 4.32 -8.56 11.81
CA LEU A 237 5.60 -7.99 11.41
C LEU A 237 5.94 -8.56 10.03
N VAL A 238 5.93 -7.71 9.01
CA VAL A 238 6.13 -8.12 7.61
C VAL A 238 7.43 -7.52 7.09
N MET A 239 8.26 -8.32 6.44
CA MET A 239 9.47 -7.82 5.78
C MET A 239 9.12 -6.87 4.62
N PRO A 240 9.88 -5.78 4.41
CA PRO A 240 9.72 -4.94 3.23
C PRO A 240 9.91 -5.75 1.93
N MET A 241 9.06 -5.48 0.93
CA MET A 241 9.14 -6.12 -0.38
C MET A 241 10.48 -5.85 -1.06
N LYS A 242 10.90 -6.78 -1.93
CA LYS A 242 12.08 -6.62 -2.79
C LYS A 242 11.62 -6.76 -4.24
N PRO A 243 11.27 -5.65 -4.91
CA PRO A 243 10.79 -5.73 -6.29
C PRO A 243 11.88 -6.27 -7.21
N LYS A 244 11.49 -7.09 -8.18
CA LYS A 244 12.39 -7.51 -9.27
C LYS A 244 12.91 -6.29 -10.02
N GLU A 245 14.14 -6.37 -10.53
CA GLU A 245 14.79 -5.26 -11.24
C GLU A 245 13.98 -4.79 -12.45
N GLU A 246 13.31 -5.71 -13.16
CA GLU A 246 12.43 -5.41 -14.30
C GLU A 246 11.21 -4.54 -13.94
N LEU A 247 10.84 -4.50 -12.67
CA LEU A 247 9.74 -3.69 -12.16
C LEU A 247 10.18 -2.26 -11.82
N ILE A 248 11.48 -2.05 -11.61
CA ILE A 248 12.03 -0.73 -11.30
C ILE A 248 12.01 0.10 -12.59
N GLY A 249 11.35 1.25 -12.54
CA GLY A 249 11.24 2.16 -13.67
C GLY A 249 12.54 2.91 -13.98
N ASP A 250 12.58 3.56 -15.14
CA ASP A 250 13.71 4.31 -15.67
C ASP A 250 13.67 5.81 -15.33
N SER A 251 12.78 6.20 -14.42
CA SER A 251 12.60 7.58 -13.94
C SER A 251 12.55 7.64 -12.42
N ILE A 252 12.86 8.81 -11.86
CA ILE A 252 12.82 9.10 -10.43
C ILE A 252 11.76 10.14 -10.07
N VAL A 253 11.39 10.17 -8.79
CA VAL A 253 10.59 11.23 -8.17
C VAL A 253 11.24 11.67 -6.86
N LEU A 254 11.04 12.92 -6.49
CA LEU A 254 11.46 13.51 -5.21
C LEU A 254 10.28 13.52 -4.24
N GLY A 255 10.47 13.10 -3.00
CA GLY A 255 9.43 13.12 -1.96
C GLY A 255 9.98 13.52 -0.59
N ASP A 256 9.13 13.41 0.43
CA ASP A 256 9.46 13.79 1.83
C ASP A 256 9.65 15.31 1.99
N PHE A 257 8.55 16.05 1.83
CA PHE A 257 8.46 17.52 1.88
C PHE A 257 8.00 18.03 3.24
#